data_AF-A0A2N2U1C5-F1
#
_entry.id   AF-A0A2N2U1C5-F1
#
_cell.length_a   1.000
_cell.length_b   1.000
_cell.length_c   1.000
_cell.angle_alpha   90.00
_cell.angle_beta   90.00
_cell.angle_gamma   90.00
#
_symmetry.space_group_name_H-M   'P 1'
#
loop_
_entity.id
_entity.type
_entity.pdbx_description
1 polymer ?
#
loop_
_entity_poly.entity_id
_entity_poly.type
_entity_poly.pdbx_seq_one_letter_code
_entity_poly.pdbx_strand_id
1 'polypeptide(L)'
;ASGAATPRGRLALIVVLDQFPHHIHRGHGQSFAYDALSLALALDMIQRGEDVLLAPIERVFVYLPLEHAESMAMQNRSVALVEKLAHEAAAAERGLFDGFLDYARQHRDVVARFGRFPHRNELLGRPSTPEEIEFLKQPGSRF
;
A
#
# COMPACT_ATOMS: atom_id res chain seq x y z
N ALA A 1 13.75 -9.83 23.59
CA ALA A 1 14.52 -9.06 22.59
C ALA A 1 13.53 -8.41 21.63
N SER A 2 13.39 -7.08 21.65
CA SER A 2 12.39 -6.39 20.82
C SER A 2 12.85 -6.40 19.36
N GLY A 3 12.43 -7.41 18.59
CA GLY A 3 12.71 -7.48 17.14
C GLY A 3 12.34 -6.17 16.43
N ALA A 4 11.28 -5.51 16.90
CA ALA A 4 10.82 -4.19 16.45
C ALA A 4 11.82 -3.02 16.60
N ALA A 5 12.99 -3.23 17.25
CA ALA A 5 14.02 -2.19 17.36
C ALA A 5 14.97 -2.12 16.14
N THR A 6 14.87 -3.06 15.19
CA THR A 6 15.67 -3.06 13.95
C THR A 6 14.80 -2.73 12.74
N PRO A 7 15.35 -2.15 11.65
CA PRO A 7 14.59 -1.89 10.42
C PRO A 7 13.87 -3.14 9.89
N ARG A 8 14.54 -4.29 9.85
CA ARG A 8 13.91 -5.55 9.41
C ARG A 8 12.82 -6.05 10.34
N GLY A 9 12.95 -5.88 11.66
CA GLY A 9 11.89 -6.28 12.57
C GLY A 9 10.69 -5.34 12.56
N ARG A 10 10.89 -4.05 12.25
CA ARG A 10 9.80 -3.11 11.95
C ARG A 10 9.09 -3.46 10.64
N LEU A 11 9.86 -3.78 9.60
CA LEU A 11 9.32 -4.31 8.35
C LEU A 11 8.48 -5.57 8.58
N ALA A 12 8.99 -6.53 9.37
CA ALA A 12 8.24 -7.74 9.69
C ALA A 12 6.89 -7.42 10.36
N LEU A 13 6.86 -6.44 11.27
CA LEU A 13 5.62 -5.97 11.88
C LEU A 13 4.69 -5.31 10.86
N ILE A 14 5.21 -4.48 9.94
CA ILE A 14 4.43 -3.90 8.84
C ILE A 14 3.79 -5.01 7.99
N VAL A 15 4.55 -6.02 7.57
CA VAL A 15 4.04 -7.15 6.78
C VAL A 15 2.93 -7.89 7.53
N VAL A 16 3.11 -8.16 8.83
CA VAL A 16 2.08 -8.83 9.65
C VAL A 16 0.81 -8.00 9.79
N LEU A 17 0.91 -6.67 9.87
CA LEU A 17 -0.24 -5.80 10.05
C LEU A 17 -0.93 -5.44 8.74
N ASP A 18 -0.19 -5.36 7.64
CA ASP A 18 -0.69 -4.90 6.36
C ASP A 18 -1.07 -6.09 5.46
N GLN A 19 -0.16 -7.03 5.26
CA GLN A 19 -0.35 -8.10 4.28
C GLN A 19 -1.22 -9.23 4.84
N PHE A 20 -1.03 -9.64 6.10
CA PHE A 20 -1.71 -10.84 6.62
C PHE A 20 -3.22 -10.64 6.72
N PRO A 21 -3.75 -9.54 7.27
CA PRO A 21 -5.20 -9.32 7.36
C PRO A 21 -5.88 -9.36 5.99
N HIS A 22 -5.27 -8.78 4.95
CA HIS A 22 -5.81 -8.79 3.58
C HIS A 22 -5.91 -10.21 3.00
N HIS A 23 -5.09 -11.16 3.48
CA HIS A 23 -5.11 -12.55 3.05
C HIS A 23 -6.02 -13.43 3.93
N ILE A 24 -5.89 -13.36 5.26
CA ILE A 24 -6.58 -14.27 6.19
C ILE A 24 -8.04 -13.86 6.44
N HIS A 25 -8.37 -12.58 6.26
CA HIS A 25 -9.73 -12.05 6.42
C HIS A 25 -10.33 -11.60 5.09
N ARG A 26 -9.78 -12.09 3.96
CA ARG A 26 -10.22 -11.76 2.62
C ARG A 26 -11.75 -11.81 2.50
N GLY A 27 -12.32 -10.76 1.91
CA GLY A 27 -13.78 -10.63 1.75
C GLY A 27 -14.52 -10.19 3.00
N HIS A 28 -13.82 -9.77 4.06
CA HIS A 28 -14.42 -9.22 5.26
C HIS A 28 -13.76 -7.90 5.67
N GLY A 29 -14.50 -7.04 6.39
CA GLY A 29 -14.01 -5.74 6.86
C GLY A 29 -12.77 -5.82 7.76
N GLN A 30 -12.55 -6.95 8.44
CA GLN A 30 -11.34 -7.19 9.24
C GLN A 30 -10.05 -7.17 8.41
N SER A 31 -10.14 -7.29 7.08
CA SER A 31 -9.00 -7.07 6.19
C SER A 31 -8.34 -5.72 6.48
N PHE A 32 -9.11 -4.66 6.73
CA PHE A 32 -8.59 -3.30 6.85
C PHE A 32 -8.37 -2.85 8.30
N ALA A 33 -8.51 -3.75 9.27
CA ALA A 33 -8.53 -3.41 10.70
C ALA A 33 -7.23 -2.77 11.20
N TYR A 34 -6.11 -3.07 10.55
CA TYR A 34 -4.78 -2.65 10.99
C TYR A 34 -4.08 -1.67 10.02
N ASP A 35 -4.75 -1.26 8.92
CA ASP A 35 -4.20 -0.35 7.90
C ASP A 35 -3.68 0.96 8.52
N ALA A 36 -4.40 1.53 9.48
CA ALA A 36 -3.98 2.77 10.14
C ALA A 36 -2.69 2.59 10.98
N LEU A 37 -2.54 1.41 11.61
CA LEU A 37 -1.35 1.10 12.42
C LEU A 37 -0.14 0.78 11.53
N SER A 38 -0.33 -0.01 10.47
CA SER A 38 0.74 -0.29 9.50
C SER A 38 1.22 1.00 8.82
N LEU A 39 0.31 1.89 8.45
CA LEU A 39 0.64 3.20 7.88
C LEU A 39 1.45 4.06 8.86
N ALA A 40 1.06 4.14 10.12
CA ALA A 40 1.80 4.92 11.12
C ALA A 40 3.24 4.39 11.30
N LEU A 41 3.41 3.06 11.33
CA LEU A 41 4.73 2.43 11.45
C LEU A 41 5.60 2.69 10.22
N ALA A 42 5.03 2.61 9.02
CA ALA A 42 5.71 2.91 7.76
C ALA A 42 6.15 4.38 7.72
N LEU A 43 5.28 5.31 8.09
CA LEU A 43 5.59 6.74 8.09
C LEU A 43 6.72 7.10 9.06
N ASP A 44 6.71 6.56 10.29
CA ASP A 44 7.82 6.78 11.24
C ASP A 44 9.13 6.17 10.72
N MET A 45 9.07 4.99 10.10
CA MET A 45 10.26 4.35 9.52
C MET A 45 10.86 5.17 8.37
N ILE A 46 10.03 5.69 7.46
CA ILE A 46 10.47 6.57 6.36
C ILE A 46 10.99 7.90 6.91
N GLN A 47 10.33 8.48 7.92
CA GLN A 47 10.75 9.75 8.53
C GLN A 47 12.15 9.64 9.17
N ARG A 48 12.47 8.48 9.73
CA ARG A 48 13.79 8.19 10.31
C ARG A 48 14.84 7.76 9.28
N GLY A 49 14.45 7.59 8.01
CA GLY A 49 15.31 7.04 6.97
C GLY A 49 15.73 5.59 7.23
N GLU A 50 14.98 4.84 8.03
CA GLU A 50 15.28 3.44 8.33
C GLU A 50 14.95 2.52 7.15
N ASP A 51 14.06 2.95 6.24
CA ASP A 51 13.68 2.21 5.04
C ASP A 51 14.84 2.05 4.06
N VAL A 52 15.72 3.06 3.93
CA VAL A 52 16.86 3.00 3.01
C VAL A 52 17.96 2.01 3.44
N LEU A 53 17.86 1.48 4.67
CA LEU A 53 18.76 0.44 5.19
C LEU A 53 18.34 -0.98 4.76
N LEU A 54 17.18 -1.10 4.11
CA LEU A 54 16.63 -2.35 3.60
C LEU A 54 17.00 -2.57 2.13
N ALA A 55 16.94 -3.83 1.68
CA ALA A 55 17.05 -4.15 0.27
C ALA A 55 15.90 -3.52 -0.53
N PRO A 56 16.07 -3.25 -1.84
CA PRO A 56 15.02 -2.62 -2.64
C PRO A 56 13.67 -3.33 -2.57
N ILE A 57 13.65 -4.66 -2.68
CA ILE A 57 12.40 -5.44 -2.57
C ILE A 57 11.74 -5.34 -1.19
N GLU A 58 12.54 -5.22 -0.12
CA GLU A 58 12.03 -5.05 1.25
C GLU A 58 11.37 -3.66 1.42
N ARG A 59 11.88 -2.62 0.74
CA ARG A 59 11.33 -1.26 0.78
C ARG A 59 9.94 -1.17 0.17
N VAL A 60 9.62 -1.99 -0.84
CA VAL A 60 8.26 -2.07 -1.41
C VAL A 60 7.23 -2.31 -0.32
N PHE A 61 7.47 -3.27 0.58
CA PHE A 61 6.57 -3.61 1.67
C PHE A 61 6.46 -2.53 2.75
N VAL A 62 7.46 -1.65 2.89
CA VAL A 62 7.35 -0.45 3.73
C VAL A 62 6.43 0.59 3.08
N TYR A 63 6.34 0.61 1.74
CA TYR A 63 5.58 1.60 0.99
C TYR A 63 4.12 1.19 0.75
N LEU A 64 3.82 -0.11 0.73
CA LEU A 64 2.44 -0.62 0.54
C LEU A 64 1.40 -0.02 1.49
N PRO A 65 1.64 0.18 2.79
CA PRO A 65 0.66 0.86 3.66
C PRO A 65 0.25 2.26 3.18
N LEU A 66 1.14 2.99 2.50
CA LEU A 66 0.82 4.29 1.90
C LEU A 66 -0.08 4.14 0.66
N GLU A 67 0.16 3.10 -0.14
CA GLU A 67 -0.66 2.71 -1.29
C GLU A 67 -2.06 2.23 -0.87
N HIS A 68 -2.18 1.58 0.28
CA HIS A 68 -3.46 1.13 0.82
C HIS A 68 -4.29 2.23 1.48
N ALA A 69 -3.71 3.43 1.70
CA ALA A 69 -4.38 4.53 2.36
C ALA A 69 -5.35 5.27 1.44
N GLU A 70 -6.57 5.54 1.91
CA GLU A 70 -7.56 6.40 1.24
C GLU A 70 -7.23 7.89 1.47
N SER A 71 -6.04 8.32 1.03
CA SER A 71 -5.54 9.70 1.19
C SER A 71 -4.65 10.11 0.03
N MET A 72 -5.00 11.19 -0.67
CA MET A 72 -4.21 11.68 -1.81
C MET A 72 -2.77 12.04 -1.46
N ALA A 73 -2.52 12.52 -0.24
CA ALA A 73 -1.17 12.81 0.23
C ALA A 73 -0.34 11.52 0.33
N MET A 74 -0.94 10.44 0.83
CA MET A 74 -0.27 9.13 0.95
C MET A 74 -0.07 8.48 -0.42
N GLN A 75 -1.07 8.55 -1.30
CA GLN A 75 -1.00 8.04 -2.67
C GLN A 75 0.13 8.70 -3.47
N ASN A 76 0.20 10.04 -3.44
CA ASN A 76 1.29 10.76 -4.11
C ASN A 76 2.66 10.39 -3.54
N ARG A 77 2.75 10.23 -2.21
CA ARG A 77 4.00 9.83 -1.56
C ARG A 77 4.39 8.38 -1.89
N SER A 78 3.43 7.46 -1.97
CA SER A 78 3.66 6.07 -2.39
C SER A 78 4.26 6.04 -3.79
N VAL A 79 3.60 6.68 -4.77
CA VAL A 79 4.09 6.75 -6.16
C VAL A 79 5.50 7.32 -6.24
N ALA A 80 5.77 8.44 -5.54
CA ALA A 80 7.11 9.05 -5.55
C ALA A 80 8.20 8.14 -4.96
N LEU A 81 7.88 7.39 -3.89
CA LEU A 81 8.82 6.46 -3.26
C LEU A 81 9.11 5.25 -4.15
N VAL A 82 8.06 4.67 -4.75
CA VAL A 82 8.19 3.52 -5.66
C VAL A 82 8.87 3.93 -6.97
N GLU A 83 8.61 5.13 -7.48
CA GLU A 83 9.29 5.65 -8.68
C GLU A 83 10.79 5.83 -8.45
N LYS A 84 11.17 6.37 -7.28
CA LYS A 84 12.58 6.42 -6.87
C LYS A 84 13.20 5.03 -6.83
N LEU A 85 12.48 4.04 -6.29
CA LEU A 85 12.93 2.67 -6.19
C LEU A 85 13.11 2.00 -7.57
N ALA A 86 12.19 2.24 -8.50
CA ALA A 86 12.29 1.78 -9.89
C ALA A 86 13.51 2.37 -10.62
N HIS A 87 13.84 3.63 -10.36
CA HIS A 87 15.06 4.25 -10.88
C HIS A 87 16.35 3.67 -10.29
N GLU A 88 16.32 3.26 -9.01
CA GLU A 88 17.45 2.63 -8.31
C GLU A 88 17.64 1.15 -8.70
N ALA A 89 16.62 0.51 -9.27
CA ALA A 89 16.64 -0.91 -9.59
C ALA A 89 17.75 -1.29 -10.59
N ALA A 90 18.38 -2.44 -10.32
CA ALA A 90 19.33 -3.03 -11.25
C ALA A 90 18.63 -3.35 -12.59
N ALA A 91 19.38 -3.33 -13.69
CA ALA A 91 18.82 -3.56 -15.03
C ALA A 91 18.05 -4.89 -15.13
N ALA A 92 18.49 -5.93 -14.43
CA ALA A 92 17.84 -7.24 -14.39
C ALA A 92 16.49 -7.23 -13.64
N GLU A 93 16.24 -6.26 -12.76
CA GLU A 93 15.04 -6.18 -11.92
C GLU A 93 14.09 -5.06 -12.36
N ARG A 94 14.45 -4.27 -13.38
CA ARG A 94 13.68 -3.10 -13.83
C ARG A 94 12.22 -3.42 -14.10
N GLY A 95 11.94 -4.50 -14.83
CA GLY A 95 10.56 -4.91 -15.13
C GLY A 95 9.73 -5.25 -13.89
N LEU A 96 10.37 -5.74 -12.81
CA LEU A 96 9.68 -6.00 -11.54
C LEU A 96 9.29 -4.68 -10.86
N PHE A 97 10.22 -3.73 -10.76
CA PHE A 97 9.95 -2.45 -10.12
C PHE A 97 9.05 -1.51 -10.93
N ASP A 98 9.10 -1.58 -12.25
CA ASP A 98 8.13 -0.91 -13.12
C ASP A 98 6.71 -1.44 -12.85
N GLY A 99 6.57 -2.76 -12.65
CA GLY A 99 5.29 -3.36 -12.26
C GLY A 99 4.76 -2.85 -10.91
N PHE A 100 5.62 -2.68 -9.90
CA PHE A 100 5.22 -2.06 -8.64
C PHE A 100 4.82 -0.59 -8.81
N LEU A 101 5.53 0.17 -9.65
CA LEU A 101 5.22 1.57 -9.93
C LEU A 101 3.87 1.71 -10.64
N ASP A 102 3.58 0.86 -11.61
CA ASP A 102 2.30 0.85 -12.32
C ASP A 102 1.14 0.55 -11.36
N TYR A 103 1.35 -0.38 -10.42
CA TYR A 103 0.35 -0.71 -9.40
C TYR A 103 0.08 0.45 -8.43
N ALA A 104 1.12 1.14 -7.97
CA ALA A 104 1.00 2.34 -7.15
C ALA A 104 0.26 3.47 -7.86
N ARG A 105 0.50 3.65 -9.17
CA ARG A 105 -0.21 4.63 -10.00
C ARG A 105 -1.69 4.28 -10.14
N GLN A 106 -2.02 3.01 -10.35
CA GLN A 106 -3.42 2.56 -10.41
C GLN A 106 -4.17 2.82 -9.10
N HIS A 107 -3.56 2.54 -7.95
CA HIS A 107 -4.14 2.87 -6.63
C HIS A 107 -4.39 4.36 -6.48
N ARG A 108 -3.38 5.17 -6.82
CA ARG A 108 -3.47 6.63 -6.76
C ARG A 108 -4.61 7.14 -7.62
N ASP A 109 -4.78 6.65 -8.83
CA ASP A 109 -5.79 7.13 -9.77
C ASP A 109 -7.22 6.81 -9.29
N VAL A 110 -7.42 5.65 -8.64
CA VAL A 110 -8.70 5.31 -8.00
C VAL A 110 -9.03 6.27 -6.86
N VAL A 111 -8.06 6.54 -5.97
CA VAL A 111 -8.26 7.49 -4.87
C VAL A 111 -8.39 8.92 -5.38
N ALA A 112 -7.71 9.30 -6.46
CA ALA A 112 -7.86 10.60 -7.09
C ALA A 112 -9.27 10.81 -7.66
N ARG A 113 -9.87 9.76 -8.20
CA ARG A 113 -11.22 9.79 -8.77
C ARG A 113 -12.31 9.76 -7.70
N PHE A 114 -12.20 8.89 -6.70
CA PHE A 114 -13.28 8.63 -5.75
C PHE A 114 -13.03 9.13 -4.33
N GLY A 115 -11.82 9.58 -4.03
CA GLY A 115 -11.37 9.92 -2.67
C GLY A 115 -11.15 8.70 -1.76
N ARG A 116 -11.44 7.49 -2.25
CA ARG A 116 -11.44 6.23 -1.50
C ARG A 116 -11.35 5.03 -2.46
N PHE A 117 -11.33 3.82 -1.93
CA PHE A 117 -11.38 2.58 -2.71
C PHE A 117 -12.81 2.00 -2.74
N PRO A 118 -13.53 2.06 -3.88
CA PRO A 118 -14.93 1.60 -3.95
C PRO A 118 -15.13 0.13 -3.61
N HIS A 119 -14.15 -0.73 -3.89
CA HIS A 119 -14.26 -2.17 -3.60
C HIS A 119 -14.29 -2.48 -2.11
N ARG A 120 -13.91 -1.52 -1.24
CA ARG A 120 -14.00 -1.65 0.22
C ARG A 120 -15.37 -1.26 0.76
N ASN A 121 -16.23 -0.64 -0.04
CA ASN A 121 -17.48 -0.03 0.46
C ASN A 121 -18.39 -1.05 1.16
N GLU A 122 -18.71 -2.16 0.52
CA GLU A 122 -19.56 -3.20 1.11
C GLU A 122 -18.93 -3.78 2.39
N LEU A 123 -17.63 -4.08 2.35
CA LEU A 123 -16.88 -4.65 3.47
C LEU A 123 -16.80 -3.71 4.69
N LEU A 124 -16.88 -2.40 4.45
CA LEU A 124 -16.84 -1.35 5.47
C LEU A 124 -18.23 -0.78 5.78
N GLY A 125 -19.31 -1.34 5.23
CA GLY A 125 -20.68 -0.86 5.46
C GLY A 125 -20.96 0.55 4.89
N ARG A 126 -20.25 0.98 3.84
CA ARG A 126 -20.41 2.27 3.18
C ARG A 126 -21.33 2.14 1.97
N PRO A 127 -22.23 3.11 1.71
CA PRO A 127 -22.98 3.15 0.46
C PRO A 127 -22.05 3.51 -0.71
N SER A 128 -22.24 2.85 -1.85
CA SER A 128 -21.58 3.18 -3.12
C SER A 128 -22.42 4.16 -3.94
N THR A 129 -21.77 5.11 -4.62
CA THR A 129 -22.41 5.99 -5.60
C THR A 129 -22.70 5.24 -6.91
N PRO A 130 -23.57 5.77 -7.80
CA PRO A 130 -23.78 5.16 -9.12
C PRO A 130 -22.50 5.04 -9.96
N GLU A 131 -21.60 6.03 -9.86
CA GLU A 131 -20.32 6.00 -10.57
C GLU A 131 -19.38 4.93 -10.02
N GLU A 132 -19.32 4.78 -8.69
CA GLU A 132 -18.55 3.71 -8.03
C GLU A 132 -19.09 2.33 -8.41
N ILE A 133 -20.41 2.16 -8.50
CA ILE A 133 -21.04 0.89 -8.92
C ILE A 133 -20.67 0.54 -10.36
N GLU A 134 -20.65 1.51 -11.28
CA GLU A 134 -20.24 1.27 -12.66
C GLU A 134 -18.75 0.96 -12.77
N PHE A 135 -17.92 1.68 -12.01
CA PHE A 135 -16.48 1.41 -11.93
C PHE A 135 -16.19 -0.02 -11.45
N LEU A 136 -16.93 -0.53 -10.46
CA LEU A 136 -16.76 -1.88 -9.91
C LEU A 136 -17.04 -3.03 -10.90
N LYS A 137 -17.57 -2.73 -12.08
CA LYS A 137 -17.76 -3.70 -13.19
C LYS A 137 -16.56 -3.79 -14.11
N GLN A 138 -15.63 -2.84 -14.05
CA GLN A 138 -14.48 -2.74 -14.95
C GLN A 138 -13.27 -3.51 -14.40
N PRO A 139 -12.34 -3.98 -15.27
CA PRO A 139 -11.03 -4.45 -14.84
C PRO A 139 -10.27 -3.39 -14.04
N GLY A 140 -9.41 -3.80 -13.10
CA GLY A 140 -8.64 -2.86 -12.26
C GLY A 140 -9.47 -2.15 -11.18
N SER A 141 -10.72 -2.55 -10.97
CA SER A 141 -11.58 -1.99 -9.91
C SER A 141 -11.38 -2.61 -8.52
N ARG A 142 -10.58 -3.67 -8.46
CA ARG A 142 -10.25 -4.45 -7.26
C ARG A 142 -8.75 -4.72 -7.24
N PHE A 143 -8.19 -4.69 -6.04
CA PHE A 143 -6.79 -4.95 -5.71
C PHE A 143 -6.73 -6.07 -4.67
#